data_AF-A0A2W6WZY6-F1
#
_entry.id   AF-A0A2W6WZY6-F1
#
_cell.length_a   1.000
_cell.length_b   1.000
_cell.length_c   1.000
_cell.angle_alpha   90.00
_cell.angle_beta   90.00
_cell.angle_gamma   90.00
#
_symmetry.space_group_name_H-M   'P 1'
#
loop_
_entity.id
_entity.type
_entity.pdbx_description
1 polymer ?
#
loop_
_entity_poly.entity_id
_entity_poly.type
_entity_poly.pdbx_seq_one_letter_code
_entity_poly.pdbx_strand_id
1 'polypeptide(L)'
;MLSVAVKGVNTVRKFNVYRDEDGIYEAVKKGWCWPAFFFGSIWALFSGLWVAAFFIFPIDFLLTVAGNRSGDPYDRYDEAANLIILVIFSIPLLLRVLLGACGNKWRGQKLCRLGYAHIGRVVADGKEHAISMCKAERNADVVAPVTEVPAYQNAAARSEVEVGEGQMCSAAVNEIPPHVLDGFLLFLAVLIGVAACASVVGLLPAGILLGGLFASLKGGNQYYLKKATWLVSGFGYVILTISAAIGVVLLFIEIQNAAIAFWISGLSFATICALRYLWLNPLLRQFKSIRTFVFGIQIPDIPKRPKAQKIITRSGLQTYSVADEIAKWKALHDQGVIDDDEYRQARSRLLNPT
;
A
#
# COMPACT_ATOMS: atom_id res chain seq x y z
N MET A 1 37.41 -25.51 28.55
CA MET A 1 36.15 -24.98 29.13
C MET A 1 35.67 -23.84 28.24
N LEU A 2 34.85 -24.15 27.22
CA LEU A 2 34.21 -23.16 26.35
C LEU A 2 32.76 -23.05 26.79
N SER A 3 32.43 -21.94 27.45
CA SER A 3 31.07 -21.56 27.81
C SER A 3 30.32 -21.21 26.53
N VAL A 4 29.41 -22.10 26.11
CA VAL A 4 28.46 -21.84 25.03
C VAL A 4 27.49 -20.80 25.55
N ALA A 5 27.68 -19.55 25.12
CA ALA A 5 26.77 -18.45 25.41
C ALA A 5 25.36 -18.81 24.94
N VAL A 6 24.47 -19.05 25.90
CA VAL A 6 23.03 -19.23 25.68
C VAL A 6 22.51 -17.96 25.03
N LYS A 7 22.26 -18.05 23.72
CA LYS A 7 21.67 -16.99 22.89
C LYS A 7 20.37 -16.57 23.56
N GLY A 8 20.32 -15.29 23.92
CA GLY A 8 19.34 -14.71 24.83
C GLY A 8 17.89 -14.99 24.46
N VAL A 9 17.06 -14.97 25.48
CA VAL A 9 15.59 -15.03 25.43
C VAL A 9 15.07 -14.09 24.35
N ASN A 10 14.77 -14.64 23.17
CA ASN A 10 14.15 -13.87 22.12
C ASN A 10 12.75 -13.46 22.62
N THR A 11 12.55 -12.15 22.78
CA THR A 11 11.23 -11.62 23.13
C THR A 11 10.29 -11.90 21.97
N VAL A 12 9.50 -12.96 22.11
CA VAL A 12 8.63 -13.43 21.03
C VAL A 12 7.57 -12.37 20.73
N ARG A 13 7.55 -11.86 19.49
CA ARG A 13 6.67 -10.75 19.07
C ARG A 13 5.60 -11.28 18.13
N LYS A 14 4.41 -10.69 18.22
CA LYS A 14 3.28 -11.01 17.34
C LYS A 14 3.32 -10.09 16.11
N PHE A 15 3.24 -10.66 14.92
CA PHE A 15 3.21 -9.95 13.64
C PHE A 15 1.94 -10.31 12.86
N ASN A 16 1.36 -9.32 12.19
CA ASN A 16 0.35 -9.53 11.15
C ASN A 16 1.08 -9.55 9.80
N VAL A 17 0.86 -10.57 8.99
CA VAL A 17 1.49 -10.71 7.68
C VAL A 17 0.45 -10.43 6.59
N TYR A 18 0.82 -9.57 5.65
CA TYR A 18 0.01 -9.12 4.53
C TYR A 18 0.67 -9.53 3.23
N ARG A 19 -0.14 -9.77 2.18
CA ARG A 19 0.36 -10.15 0.87
C ARG A 19 -0.37 -9.44 -0.26
N ASP A 20 0.42 -9.02 -1.25
CA ASP A 20 -0.04 -8.42 -2.50
C ASP A 20 -0.44 -9.47 -3.55
N GLU A 21 -1.18 -9.08 -4.57
CA GLU A 21 -1.52 -9.94 -5.72
C GLU A 21 -0.26 -10.44 -6.44
N ASP A 22 0.77 -9.58 -6.49
CA ASP A 22 2.10 -9.89 -7.04
C ASP A 22 2.92 -10.86 -6.17
N GLY A 23 2.41 -11.24 -5.00
CA GLY A 23 3.08 -12.17 -4.08
C GLY A 23 4.15 -11.54 -3.19
N ILE A 24 4.18 -10.21 -3.09
CA ILE A 24 5.04 -9.48 -2.14
C ILE A 24 4.44 -9.62 -0.74
N TYR A 25 5.27 -9.92 0.26
CA TYR A 25 4.85 -10.08 1.65
C TYR A 25 5.37 -8.94 2.52
N GLU A 26 4.51 -8.40 3.37
CA GLU A 26 4.82 -7.33 4.31
C GLU A 26 4.37 -7.73 5.73
N ALA A 27 5.26 -7.60 6.71
CA ALA A 27 4.96 -7.90 8.11
C ALA A 27 4.88 -6.64 8.96
N VAL A 28 3.77 -6.48 9.68
CA VAL A 28 3.53 -5.37 10.61
C VAL A 28 3.49 -5.90 12.04
N LYS A 29 4.34 -5.35 12.91
CA LYS A 29 4.37 -5.71 14.33
C LYS A 29 3.05 -5.33 14.99
N LYS A 30 2.48 -6.21 15.81
CA LYS A 30 1.29 -5.90 16.62
C LYS A 30 1.71 -5.17 17.92
N GLY A 31 1.00 -4.12 18.26
CA GLY A 31 1.20 -3.34 19.49
C GLY A 31 2.02 -2.06 19.28
N TRP A 32 2.72 -1.62 20.32
CA TRP A 32 3.42 -0.34 20.38
C TRP A 32 4.50 -0.15 19.30
N CYS A 33 4.49 1.03 18.68
CA CYS A 33 5.42 1.48 17.67
C CYS A 33 6.40 2.51 18.26
N TRP A 34 7.55 2.04 18.76
CA TRP A 34 8.59 2.91 19.32
C TRP A 34 9.04 4.05 18.38
N PRO A 35 9.27 3.80 17.08
CA PRO A 35 9.64 4.89 16.18
C PRO A 35 8.53 5.94 16.02
N ALA A 36 7.26 5.54 16.04
CA ALA A 36 6.15 6.49 15.97
C ALA A 36 6.07 7.39 17.20
N PHE A 37 6.39 6.86 18.38
CA PHE A 37 6.43 7.64 19.62
C PHE A 37 7.57 8.66 19.63
N PHE A 38 8.80 8.24 19.30
CA PHE A 38 9.97 9.14 19.37
C PHE A 38 10.02 10.17 18.23
N PHE A 39 9.62 9.78 17.03
CA PHE A 39 9.74 10.64 15.84
C PHE A 39 8.41 11.27 15.42
N GLY A 40 7.30 10.94 16.09
CA GLY A 40 6.00 11.59 15.89
C GLY A 40 5.56 11.71 14.43
N SER A 41 5.34 12.95 14.01
CA SER A 41 4.92 13.31 12.65
C SER A 41 5.93 12.94 11.56
N ILE A 42 7.24 12.96 11.87
CA ILE A 42 8.30 12.55 10.94
C ILE A 42 8.18 11.07 10.60
N TRP A 43 7.91 10.21 11.59
CA TRP A 43 7.68 8.79 11.34
C TRP A 43 6.42 8.54 10.50
N ALA A 44 5.37 9.33 10.71
CA ALA A 44 4.15 9.23 9.92
C ALA A 44 4.42 9.53 8.43
N LEU A 45 5.27 10.53 8.12
CA LEU A 45 5.74 10.82 6.76
C LEU A 45 6.46 9.61 6.15
N PHE A 46 7.48 9.07 6.83
CA PHE A 46 8.26 7.93 6.33
C PHE A 46 7.43 6.64 6.21
N SER A 47 6.40 6.47 7.02
CA SER A 47 5.47 5.33 6.94
C SER A 47 4.42 5.51 5.84
N GLY A 48 4.41 6.66 5.14
CA GLY A 48 3.43 7.04 4.13
C GLY A 48 2.01 7.15 4.68
N LEU A 49 1.88 7.57 5.95
CA LEU A 49 0.63 7.94 6.61
C LEU A 49 0.38 9.44 6.41
N TRP A 50 0.24 9.85 5.13
CA TRP A 50 0.25 11.26 4.71
C TRP A 50 -0.80 12.12 5.39
N VAL A 51 -2.01 11.60 5.60
CA VAL A 51 -3.08 12.34 6.27
C VAL A 51 -2.70 12.63 7.72
N ALA A 52 -2.22 11.63 8.46
CA ALA A 52 -1.79 11.82 9.85
C ALA A 52 -0.59 12.79 9.92
N ALA A 53 0.37 12.66 9.03
CA ALA A 53 1.49 13.58 8.94
C ALA A 53 1.06 15.02 8.67
N PHE A 54 0.13 15.24 7.72
CA PHE A 54 -0.34 16.56 7.33
C PHE A 54 -1.00 17.32 8.48
N PHE A 55 -1.75 16.64 9.35
CA PHE A 55 -2.40 17.29 10.50
C PHE A 55 -1.48 17.40 11.72
N ILE A 56 -0.68 16.38 12.03
CA ILE A 56 0.12 16.35 13.25
C ILE A 56 1.38 17.21 13.11
N PHE A 57 1.99 17.25 11.92
CA PHE A 57 3.25 17.98 11.71
C PHE A 57 3.14 19.49 12.00
N PRO A 58 2.14 20.24 11.48
CA PRO A 58 2.02 21.67 11.76
C PRO A 58 1.78 21.96 13.24
N ILE A 59 1.01 21.10 13.93
CA ILE A 59 0.74 21.25 15.37
C ILE A 59 2.02 21.05 16.17
N ASP A 60 2.75 19.96 15.92
CA ASP A 60 4.02 19.64 16.62
C ASP A 60 5.07 20.74 16.34
N PHE A 61 5.14 21.23 15.11
CA PHE A 61 6.02 22.33 14.73
C PHE A 61 5.64 23.64 15.43
N LEU A 62 4.36 24.05 15.38
CA LEU A 62 3.89 25.30 15.96
C LEU A 62 4.13 25.34 17.48
N LEU A 63 3.82 24.25 18.18
CA LEU A 63 4.04 24.12 19.61
C LEU A 63 5.52 24.15 19.98
N THR A 64 6.38 23.51 19.18
CA THR A 64 7.83 23.54 19.37
C THR A 64 8.40 24.96 19.19
N VAL A 65 7.94 25.69 18.17
CA VAL A 65 8.38 27.08 17.96
C VAL A 65 7.87 28.01 19.05
N ALA A 66 6.61 27.86 19.47
CA ALA A 66 6.03 28.64 20.56
C ALA A 66 6.81 28.44 21.88
N GLY A 67 7.21 27.20 22.19
CA GLY A 67 8.01 26.89 23.38
C GLY A 67 9.43 27.43 23.36
N ASN A 68 10.11 27.40 22.21
CA ASN A 68 11.47 27.93 22.13
C ASN A 68 11.53 29.47 22.17
N ARG A 69 10.40 30.16 21.93
CA ARG A 69 10.29 31.63 21.98
C ARG A 69 9.96 32.16 23.37
N SER A 70 9.42 31.33 24.24
CA SER A 70 9.15 31.68 25.63
C SER A 70 10.48 31.61 26.39
N GLY A 71 11.23 32.72 26.41
CA GLY A 71 12.32 32.90 27.38
C GLY A 71 11.79 32.69 28.81
N ASP A 72 12.68 32.32 29.75
CA ASP A 72 12.39 31.71 31.05
C ASP A 72 10.92 31.86 31.51
N PRO A 73 10.05 30.89 31.17
CA PRO A 73 8.61 31.07 31.28
C PRO A 73 8.11 31.13 32.71
N TYR A 74 8.94 30.76 33.69
CA TYR A 74 8.52 30.60 35.07
C TYR A 74 8.41 31.92 35.85
N ASP A 75 9.15 32.96 35.47
CA ASP A 75 9.19 34.22 36.25
C ASP A 75 8.14 35.25 35.81
N ARG A 76 7.41 35.02 34.71
CA ARG A 76 6.56 36.06 34.09
C ARG A 76 5.05 35.83 34.19
N TYR A 77 4.61 34.63 34.51
CA TYR A 77 3.19 34.25 34.46
C TYR A 77 2.67 33.83 35.85
N ASP A 78 1.41 34.18 36.13
CA ASP A 78 0.66 33.72 37.31
C ASP A 78 0.55 32.17 37.33
N GLU A 79 0.36 31.58 38.51
CA GLU A 79 0.22 30.12 38.72
C GLU A 79 -0.83 29.50 37.78
N ALA A 80 -1.96 30.18 37.58
CA ALA A 80 -3.01 29.73 36.67
C ALA A 80 -2.55 29.67 35.20
N ALA A 81 -1.75 30.64 34.76
CA ALA A 81 -1.21 30.67 33.40
C ALA A 81 -0.13 29.59 33.19
N ASN A 82 0.69 29.32 34.21
CA ASN A 82 1.66 28.21 34.18
C ASN A 82 0.98 26.84 34.03
N LEU A 83 -0.17 26.62 34.67
CA LEU A 83 -0.96 25.39 34.48
C LEU A 83 -1.50 25.26 33.04
N ILE A 84 -2.01 26.35 32.46
CA ILE A 84 -2.51 26.34 31.07
C ILE A 84 -1.37 26.03 30.10
N ILE A 85 -0.20 26.66 30.30
CA ILE A 85 1.01 26.42 29.52
C ILE A 85 1.41 24.94 29.60
N LEU A 86 1.46 24.37 30.81
CA LEU A 86 1.77 22.95 31.02
C LEU A 86 0.82 22.03 30.24
N VAL A 87 -0.48 22.31 30.29
CA VAL A 87 -1.49 21.53 29.55
C VAL A 87 -1.23 21.62 28.04
N ILE A 88 -0.96 22.82 27.50
CA ILE A 88 -0.66 23.01 26.07
C ILE A 88 0.59 22.23 25.65
N PHE A 89 1.67 22.27 26.45
CA PHE A 89 2.90 21.53 26.18
C PHE A 89 2.77 20.02 26.36
N SER A 90 1.73 19.53 27.04
CA SER A 90 1.43 18.11 27.15
C SER A 90 0.76 17.51 25.90
N ILE A 91 0.14 18.34 25.04
CA ILE A 91 -0.59 17.90 23.84
C ILE A 91 0.32 17.13 22.85
N PRO A 92 1.53 17.61 22.49
CA PRO A 92 2.45 16.87 21.62
C PRO A 92 2.83 15.49 22.18
N LEU A 93 3.04 15.41 23.49
CA LEU A 93 3.35 14.15 24.16
C LEU A 93 2.17 13.18 24.03
N LEU A 94 0.94 13.64 24.26
CA LEU A 94 -0.26 12.83 24.07
C LEU A 94 -0.40 12.35 22.61
N LEU A 95 -0.17 13.23 21.63
CA LEU A 95 -0.17 12.86 20.20
C LEU A 95 0.89 11.80 19.87
N ARG A 96 2.08 11.90 20.46
CA ARG A 96 3.15 10.88 20.32
C ARG A 96 2.76 9.55 20.95
N VAL A 97 2.11 9.56 22.11
CA VAL A 97 1.58 8.35 22.74
C VAL A 97 0.51 7.69 21.86
N LEU A 98 -0.40 8.48 21.30
CA LEU A 98 -1.43 8.00 20.36
C LEU A 98 -0.81 7.40 19.09
N LEU A 99 0.21 8.06 18.52
CA LEU A 99 0.97 7.54 17.37
C LEU A 99 1.72 6.25 17.73
N GLY A 100 2.32 6.17 18.91
CA GLY A 100 2.95 4.96 19.43
C GLY A 100 1.98 3.80 19.55
N ALA A 101 0.79 4.03 20.10
CA ALA A 101 -0.23 3.01 20.30
C ALA A 101 -0.90 2.56 18.98
N CYS A 102 -1.27 3.53 18.12
CA CYS A 102 -2.10 3.29 16.95
C CYS A 102 -1.30 3.16 15.63
N GLY A 103 -0.05 3.61 15.58
CA GLY A 103 0.72 3.73 14.34
C GLY A 103 0.85 2.42 13.57
N ASN A 104 1.09 1.29 14.26
CA ASN A 104 1.15 -0.02 13.61
C ASN A 104 -0.22 -0.47 13.09
N LYS A 105 -1.32 -0.15 13.79
CA LYS A 105 -2.68 -0.44 13.32
C LYS A 105 -3.00 0.33 12.05
N TRP A 106 -2.67 1.62 12.01
CA TRP A 106 -2.86 2.46 10.81
C TRP A 106 -2.00 1.98 9.64
N ARG A 107 -0.77 1.53 9.90
CA ARG A 107 0.08 0.90 8.88
C ARG A 107 -0.54 -0.37 8.31
N GLY A 108 -1.13 -1.22 9.15
CA GLY A 108 -1.87 -2.41 8.69
C GLY A 108 -3.10 -2.04 7.84
N GLN A 109 -3.88 -1.06 8.27
CA GLN A 109 -5.04 -0.56 7.51
C GLN A 109 -4.64 0.05 6.16
N LYS A 110 -3.49 0.75 6.11
CA LYS A 110 -2.93 1.27 4.86
C LYS A 110 -2.64 0.14 3.88
N LEU A 111 -2.04 -0.96 4.32
CA LEU A 111 -1.76 -2.12 3.46
C LEU A 111 -3.07 -2.72 2.91
N CYS A 112 -4.09 -2.88 3.74
CA CYS A 112 -5.41 -3.32 3.28
C CYS A 112 -6.01 -2.39 2.22
N ARG A 113 -5.91 -1.06 2.40
CA ARG A 113 -6.36 -0.07 1.40
C ARG A 113 -5.59 -0.11 0.09
N LEU A 114 -4.37 -0.64 0.10
CA LEU A 114 -3.56 -0.84 -1.10
C LEU A 114 -3.84 -2.18 -1.80
N GLY A 115 -4.80 -2.98 -1.33
CA GLY A 115 -5.15 -4.27 -1.91
C GLY A 115 -4.45 -5.47 -1.28
N TYR A 116 -3.66 -5.27 -0.22
CA TYR A 116 -2.98 -6.39 0.43
C TYR A 116 -3.98 -7.23 1.22
N ALA A 117 -4.01 -8.54 0.95
CA ALA A 117 -4.76 -9.51 1.71
C ALA A 117 -4.04 -9.82 3.03
N HIS A 118 -4.78 -9.81 4.14
CA HIS A 118 -4.26 -10.23 5.44
C HIS A 118 -4.22 -11.77 5.49
N ILE A 119 -3.02 -12.35 5.55
CA ILE A 119 -2.85 -13.82 5.56
C ILE A 119 -3.13 -14.37 6.95
N GLY A 120 -2.50 -13.79 7.97
CA GLY A 120 -2.51 -14.39 9.28
C GLY A 120 -1.63 -13.68 10.29
N ARG A 121 -1.62 -14.25 11.50
CA ARG A 121 -0.83 -13.77 12.63
C ARG A 121 0.21 -14.79 13.01
N VAL A 122 1.47 -14.38 13.00
CA VAL A 122 2.60 -15.25 13.32
C VAL A 122 3.38 -14.68 14.49
N VAL A 123 3.87 -15.58 15.33
CA VAL A 123 4.73 -15.28 16.46
C VAL A 123 6.18 -15.53 16.03
N ALA A 124 7.00 -14.48 16.00
CA ALA A 124 8.35 -14.52 15.46
C ALA A 124 9.26 -13.49 16.14
N ASP A 125 10.56 -13.62 15.94
CA ASP A 125 11.55 -12.72 16.55
C ASP A 125 11.78 -11.45 15.73
N GLY A 126 11.44 -11.50 14.43
CA GLY A 126 11.61 -10.39 13.50
C GLY A 126 10.64 -10.46 12.31
N LYS A 127 10.59 -9.37 11.54
CA LYS A 127 9.72 -9.25 10.37
C LYS A 127 10.04 -10.29 9.30
N GLU A 128 11.32 -10.48 9.01
CA GLU A 128 11.78 -11.44 8.00
C GLU A 128 11.47 -12.88 8.41
N HIS A 129 11.65 -13.20 9.69
CA HIS A 129 11.30 -14.51 10.23
C HIS A 129 9.78 -14.77 10.13
N ALA A 130 8.94 -13.79 10.48
CA ALA A 130 7.49 -13.89 10.33
C ALA A 130 7.08 -14.14 8.85
N ILE A 131 7.71 -13.45 7.91
CA ILE A 131 7.47 -13.64 6.47
C ILE A 131 7.91 -15.05 6.03
N SER A 132 9.06 -15.53 6.50
CA SER A 132 9.56 -16.86 6.16
C SER A 132 8.64 -17.99 6.66
N MET A 133 8.11 -17.86 7.87
CA MET A 133 7.17 -18.84 8.43
C MET A 133 5.85 -18.88 7.65
N CYS A 134 5.26 -17.72 7.30
CA CYS A 134 4.06 -17.69 6.46
C CYS A 134 4.29 -18.28 5.06
N LYS A 135 5.49 -18.08 4.47
CA LYS A 135 5.82 -18.69 3.17
C LYS A 135 5.95 -20.20 3.27
N ALA A 136 6.54 -20.71 4.36
CA ALA A 136 6.73 -22.14 4.58
C ALA A 136 5.40 -22.87 4.83
N GLU A 137 4.54 -22.34 5.70
CA GLU A 137 3.21 -22.90 5.98
C GLU A 137 2.36 -23.02 4.71
N ARG A 138 2.35 -21.97 3.88
CA ARG A 138 1.62 -22.00 2.61
C ARG A 138 2.20 -22.97 1.58
N ASN A 139 3.52 -23.15 1.55
CA ASN A 139 4.12 -24.17 0.68
C ASN A 139 3.79 -25.58 1.17
N ALA A 140 3.67 -25.79 2.48
CA ALA A 140 3.22 -27.06 3.03
C ALA A 140 1.76 -27.37 2.66
N ASP A 141 0.86 -26.38 2.69
CA ASP A 141 -0.53 -26.53 2.25
C ASP A 141 -0.67 -26.87 0.76
N VAL A 142 0.27 -26.41 -0.07
CA VAL A 142 0.29 -26.68 -1.52
C VAL A 142 0.96 -28.02 -1.85
N VAL A 143 1.92 -28.46 -1.04
CA VAL A 143 2.72 -29.68 -1.27
C VAL A 143 2.17 -30.89 -0.52
N ALA A 144 1.29 -30.71 0.48
CA ALA A 144 0.57 -31.81 1.09
C ALA A 144 -0.15 -32.60 -0.02
N PRO A 145 0.27 -33.83 -0.32
CA PRO A 145 -0.43 -34.65 -1.29
C PRO A 145 -1.85 -34.83 -0.76
N VAL A 146 -2.84 -34.71 -1.65
CA VAL A 146 -4.22 -35.13 -1.40
C VAL A 146 -4.16 -36.61 -1.03
N THR A 147 -3.86 -36.88 0.23
CA THR A 147 -3.88 -38.21 0.83
C THR A 147 -5.30 -38.34 1.34
N GLU A 148 -5.94 -39.38 0.84
CA GLU A 148 -7.33 -39.76 1.04
C GLU A 148 -7.84 -39.39 2.43
N VAL A 149 -8.90 -38.58 2.45
CA VAL A 149 -9.67 -38.29 3.66
C VAL A 149 -10.42 -39.57 4.03
N PRO A 150 -10.17 -40.19 5.21
CA PRO A 150 -11.11 -41.16 5.74
C PRO A 150 -12.34 -40.41 6.23
N ALA A 151 -13.50 -40.85 5.76
CA ALA A 151 -14.78 -40.42 6.25
C ALA A 151 -14.89 -40.69 7.77
N TYR A 152 -15.22 -39.67 8.58
CA TYR A 152 -16.48 -39.56 9.34
C TYR A 152 -16.41 -38.43 10.40
N GLN A 153 -17.59 -37.83 10.69
CA GLN A 153 -17.96 -36.98 11.84
C GLN A 153 -17.93 -35.45 11.72
N ASN A 154 -19.02 -34.93 11.15
CA ASN A 154 -20.05 -34.09 11.78
C ASN A 154 -19.70 -32.81 12.60
N ALA A 155 -20.46 -31.77 12.23
CA ALA A 155 -21.21 -30.84 13.09
C ALA A 155 -20.65 -29.41 13.28
N ALA A 156 -21.33 -28.49 12.57
CA ALA A 156 -21.86 -27.22 13.06
C ALA A 156 -20.89 -26.15 13.61
N ALA A 157 -20.30 -25.37 12.70
CA ALA A 157 -20.05 -23.93 12.90
C ALA A 157 -19.85 -23.24 11.54
N ARG A 158 -20.95 -22.88 10.88
CA ARG A 158 -20.94 -21.97 9.73
C ARG A 158 -20.62 -20.56 10.22
N SER A 159 -19.41 -20.08 10.00
CA SER A 159 -19.13 -18.64 9.96
C SER A 159 -19.32 -18.18 8.51
N GLU A 160 -20.45 -17.55 8.24
CA GLU A 160 -20.72 -16.85 6.99
C GLU A 160 -19.70 -15.70 6.83
N VAL A 161 -18.84 -15.80 5.82
CA VAL A 161 -18.07 -14.67 5.32
C VAL A 161 -18.83 -14.16 4.11
N GLU A 162 -19.64 -13.12 4.33
CA GLU A 162 -20.25 -12.34 3.27
C GLU A 162 -19.14 -11.65 2.46
N VAL A 163 -18.90 -12.16 1.25
CA VAL A 163 -18.13 -11.46 0.23
C VAL A 163 -19.12 -10.57 -0.53
N GLY A 164 -19.20 -9.30 -0.12
CA GLY A 164 -20.02 -8.30 -0.80
C GLY A 164 -19.52 -8.05 -2.22
N GLU A 165 -20.36 -8.35 -3.21
CA GLU A 165 -20.17 -7.97 -4.60
C GLU A 165 -20.41 -6.46 -4.76
N GLY A 166 -19.32 -5.69 -4.91
CA GLY A 166 -19.38 -4.29 -5.27
C GLY A 166 -19.51 -4.10 -6.78
N GLN A 167 -20.75 -3.88 -7.24
CA GLN A 167 -21.07 -3.27 -8.54
C GLN A 167 -20.36 -1.91 -8.69
N MET A 168 -19.80 -1.65 -9.87
CA MET A 168 -19.45 -0.28 -10.28
C MET A 168 -20.01 0.04 -11.66
N CYS A 169 -20.84 1.08 -11.69
CA CYS A 169 -21.49 1.68 -12.85
C CYS A 169 -20.47 2.25 -13.84
N SER A 170 -20.67 1.94 -15.13
CA SER A 170 -19.97 2.58 -16.25
C SER A 170 -20.97 3.48 -16.98
N ALA A 171 -20.90 4.79 -16.75
CA ALA A 171 -21.58 5.78 -17.56
C ALA A 171 -20.66 6.23 -18.70
N ALA A 172 -21.10 6.03 -19.94
CA ALA A 172 -20.40 6.46 -21.14
C ALA A 172 -20.51 7.99 -21.29
N VAL A 173 -19.45 8.70 -20.92
CA VAL A 173 -19.25 10.11 -21.24
C VAL A 173 -18.51 10.16 -22.57
N ASN A 174 -18.98 10.97 -23.51
CA ASN A 174 -18.31 11.20 -24.79
C ASN A 174 -16.91 11.78 -24.55
N GLU A 175 -15.89 10.92 -24.61
CA GLU A 175 -14.50 11.30 -24.36
C GLU A 175 -13.90 11.97 -25.60
N ILE A 176 -13.34 13.16 -25.37
CA ILE A 176 -12.37 13.80 -26.26
C ILE A 176 -11.25 12.77 -26.55
N PRO A 177 -10.77 12.63 -27.80
CA PRO A 177 -9.74 11.65 -28.15
C PRO A 177 -8.52 11.80 -27.23
N PRO A 178 -8.15 10.75 -26.46
CA PRO A 178 -7.22 10.86 -25.34
C PRO A 178 -5.82 11.35 -25.74
N HIS A 179 -5.44 11.12 -27.00
CA HIS A 179 -4.13 11.50 -27.52
C HIS A 179 -3.91 13.01 -27.66
N VAL A 180 -4.97 13.80 -27.93
CA VAL A 180 -4.85 15.27 -28.08
C VAL A 180 -4.70 15.94 -26.71
N LEU A 181 -5.49 15.48 -25.73
CA LEU A 181 -5.45 16.00 -24.37
C LEU A 181 -4.11 15.66 -23.68
N ASP A 182 -3.60 14.44 -23.89
CA ASP A 182 -2.33 14.01 -23.28
C ASP A 182 -1.12 14.80 -23.82
N GLY A 183 -1.11 15.18 -25.11
CA GLY A 183 -0.04 15.99 -25.70
C GLY A 183 -0.02 17.42 -25.16
N PHE A 184 -1.18 18.06 -25.03
CA PHE A 184 -1.31 19.38 -24.42
C PHE A 184 -0.92 19.38 -22.94
N LEU A 185 -1.36 18.38 -22.18
CA LEU A 185 -0.99 18.21 -20.77
C LEU A 185 0.51 18.00 -20.59
N LEU A 186 1.15 17.22 -21.49
CA LEU A 186 2.59 17.02 -21.47
C LEU A 186 3.35 18.33 -21.74
N PHE A 187 2.91 19.12 -22.72
CA PHE A 187 3.50 20.43 -23.00
C PHE A 187 3.39 21.38 -21.80
N LEU A 188 2.20 21.46 -21.18
CA LEU A 188 1.98 22.28 -19.99
C LEU A 188 2.84 21.80 -18.81
N ALA A 189 3.00 20.49 -18.64
CA ALA A 189 3.82 19.92 -17.59
C ALA A 189 5.32 20.18 -17.79
N VAL A 190 5.80 20.20 -19.04
CA VAL A 190 7.17 20.60 -19.37
C VAL A 190 7.37 22.09 -19.08
N LEU A 191 6.42 22.94 -19.48
CA LEU A 191 6.49 24.39 -19.22
C LEU A 191 6.54 24.70 -17.72
N ILE A 192 5.66 24.08 -16.92
CA ILE A 192 5.65 24.22 -15.46
C ILE A 192 6.92 23.63 -14.83
N GLY A 193 7.40 22.50 -15.36
CA GLY A 193 8.67 21.90 -14.93
C GLY A 193 9.85 22.84 -15.15
N VAL A 194 9.95 23.48 -16.32
CA VAL A 194 10.99 24.46 -16.65
C VAL A 194 10.88 25.70 -15.75
N ALA A 195 9.67 26.20 -15.51
CA ALA A 195 9.44 27.31 -14.59
C ALA A 195 9.84 26.95 -13.14
N ALA A 196 9.55 25.73 -12.69
CA ALA A 196 9.96 25.25 -11.36
C ALA A 196 11.50 25.10 -11.27
N CYS A 197 12.16 24.62 -12.32
CA CYS A 197 13.63 24.51 -12.40
C CYS A 197 14.35 25.87 -12.31
N ALA A 198 13.70 26.97 -12.69
CA ALA A 198 14.28 28.31 -12.58
C ALA A 198 14.43 28.77 -11.11
N SER A 199 13.76 28.11 -10.16
CA SER A 199 13.98 28.33 -8.73
C SER A 199 15.09 27.40 -8.20
N VAL A 200 15.97 27.92 -7.33
CA VAL A 200 17.05 27.13 -6.68
C VAL A 200 16.48 25.89 -5.98
N VAL A 201 15.27 26.00 -5.44
CA VAL A 201 14.53 24.93 -4.76
C VAL A 201 14.06 23.84 -5.74
N GLY A 202 13.88 24.15 -7.03
CA GLY A 202 13.38 23.22 -8.05
C GLY A 202 14.46 22.38 -8.75
N LEU A 203 15.74 22.77 -8.69
CA LEU A 203 16.83 22.04 -9.37
C LEU A 203 17.02 20.61 -8.84
N LEU A 204 16.96 20.43 -7.51
CA LEU A 204 17.11 19.11 -6.90
C LEU A 204 15.93 18.17 -7.23
N PRO A 205 14.65 18.58 -7.07
CA PRO A 205 13.50 17.84 -7.60
C PRO A 205 13.61 17.49 -9.08
N ALA A 206 14.03 18.43 -9.92
CA ALA A 206 14.19 18.21 -11.35
C ALA A 206 15.26 17.15 -11.66
N GLY A 207 16.40 17.22 -10.99
CA GLY A 207 17.46 16.21 -11.12
C GLY A 207 16.99 14.80 -10.73
N ILE A 208 16.22 14.68 -9.64
CA ILE A 208 15.63 13.41 -9.21
C ILE A 208 14.64 12.87 -10.26
N LEU A 209 13.76 13.73 -10.80
CA LEU A 209 12.80 13.33 -11.82
C LEU A 209 13.48 12.92 -13.13
N LEU A 210 14.48 13.68 -13.58
CA LEU A 210 15.26 13.37 -14.78
C LEU A 210 16.03 12.05 -14.61
N GLY A 211 16.67 11.84 -13.46
CA GLY A 211 17.33 10.58 -13.14
C GLY A 211 16.37 9.39 -13.10
N GLY A 212 15.20 9.58 -12.46
CA GLY A 212 14.14 8.57 -12.42
C GLY A 212 13.57 8.25 -13.80
N LEU A 213 13.36 9.27 -14.64
CA LEU A 213 12.90 9.13 -16.02
C LEU A 213 13.93 8.38 -16.86
N PHE A 214 15.21 8.76 -16.79
CA PHE A 214 16.30 8.11 -17.52
C PHE A 214 16.47 6.65 -17.10
N ALA A 215 16.46 6.36 -15.79
CA ALA A 215 16.52 5.00 -15.27
C ALA A 215 15.31 4.16 -15.71
N SER A 216 14.11 4.75 -15.69
CA SER A 216 12.88 4.12 -16.16
C SER A 216 12.96 3.80 -17.65
N LEU A 217 13.43 4.74 -18.48
CA LEU A 217 13.56 4.58 -19.92
C LEU A 217 14.59 3.49 -20.30
N LYS A 218 15.75 3.50 -19.65
CA LYS A 218 16.82 2.50 -19.86
C LYS A 218 16.39 1.10 -19.39
N GLY A 219 15.77 1.01 -18.21
CA GLY A 219 15.34 -0.26 -17.62
C GLY A 219 14.01 -0.78 -18.14
N GLY A 220 13.23 0.05 -18.86
CA GLY A 220 11.90 -0.30 -19.32
C GLY A 220 10.85 -0.51 -18.24
N ASN A 221 11.15 -0.12 -17.01
CA ASN A 221 10.29 -0.34 -15.84
C ASN A 221 9.85 0.99 -15.24
N GLN A 222 8.54 1.22 -15.19
CA GLN A 222 7.91 2.42 -14.62
C GLN A 222 8.17 2.61 -13.12
N TYR A 223 8.69 1.60 -12.43
CA TYR A 223 8.98 1.63 -11.00
C TYR A 223 9.90 2.81 -10.61
N TYR A 224 10.99 3.04 -11.36
CA TYR A 224 11.94 4.11 -11.05
C TYR A 224 11.31 5.51 -11.16
N LEU A 225 10.48 5.70 -12.17
CA LEU A 225 9.75 6.94 -12.39
C LEU A 225 8.74 7.18 -11.26
N LYS A 226 7.91 6.17 -10.92
CA LYS A 226 6.96 6.26 -9.80
C LYS A 226 7.66 6.58 -8.48
N LYS A 227 8.81 5.95 -8.22
CA LYS A 227 9.60 6.17 -7.02
C LYS A 227 10.22 7.57 -6.98
N ALA A 228 10.76 8.06 -8.10
CA ALA A 228 11.30 9.41 -8.20
C ALA A 228 10.23 10.47 -7.97
N THR A 229 9.05 10.32 -8.59
CA THR A 229 7.94 11.25 -8.38
C THR A 229 7.39 11.19 -6.96
N TRP A 230 7.32 10.02 -6.36
CA TRP A 230 6.94 9.87 -4.95
C TRP A 230 7.92 10.61 -4.03
N LEU A 231 9.22 10.47 -4.28
CA LEU A 231 10.27 11.12 -3.52
C LEU A 231 10.21 12.66 -3.67
N VAL A 232 10.08 13.15 -4.90
CA VAL A 232 9.90 14.58 -5.20
C VAL A 232 8.63 15.16 -4.58
N SER A 233 7.51 14.43 -4.64
CA SER A 233 6.27 14.84 -3.98
C SER A 233 6.46 14.96 -2.47
N GLY A 234 7.17 13.99 -1.86
CA GLY A 234 7.54 14.03 -0.44
C GLY A 234 8.35 15.29 -0.08
N PHE A 235 9.38 15.61 -0.86
CA PHE A 235 10.14 16.86 -0.70
C PHE A 235 9.27 18.10 -0.83
N GLY A 236 8.37 18.13 -1.82
CA GLY A 236 7.42 19.23 -2.00
C GLY A 236 6.53 19.43 -0.76
N TYR A 237 5.98 18.35 -0.20
CA TYR A 237 5.18 18.44 1.02
C TYR A 237 5.99 18.95 2.21
N VAL A 238 7.25 18.52 2.37
CA VAL A 238 8.14 19.04 3.43
C VAL A 238 8.35 20.55 3.27
N ILE A 239 8.69 21.02 2.07
CA ILE A 239 8.88 22.44 1.79
C ILE A 239 7.60 23.24 2.05
N LEU A 240 6.45 22.74 1.60
CA LEU A 240 5.14 23.35 1.85
C LEU A 240 4.86 23.47 3.35
N THR A 241 5.13 22.42 4.11
CA THR A 241 4.91 22.46 5.56
C THR A 241 5.83 23.44 6.26
N ILE A 242 7.10 23.52 5.86
CA ILE A 242 8.09 24.46 6.41
C ILE A 242 7.71 25.90 6.04
N SER A 243 7.32 26.17 4.80
CA SER A 243 6.94 27.52 4.36
C SER A 243 5.64 27.99 5.02
N ALA A 244 4.65 27.11 5.17
CA ALA A 244 3.42 27.42 5.90
C ALA A 244 3.71 27.71 7.38
N ALA A 245 4.56 26.89 8.01
CA ALA A 245 5.06 27.10 9.35
C ALA A 245 5.75 28.45 9.54
N ILE A 246 6.70 28.78 8.65
CA ILE A 246 7.39 30.08 8.65
C ILE A 246 6.37 31.21 8.45
N GLY A 247 5.40 31.05 7.56
CA GLY A 247 4.36 32.04 7.33
C GLY A 247 3.50 32.31 8.56
N VAL A 248 3.10 31.27 9.28
CA VAL A 248 2.39 31.42 10.57
C VAL A 248 3.27 32.15 11.58
N VAL A 249 4.56 31.77 11.69
CA VAL A 249 5.49 32.45 12.60
C VAL A 249 5.68 33.92 12.24
N LEU A 250 5.77 34.27 10.96
CA LEU A 250 5.91 35.65 10.50
C LEU A 250 4.64 36.48 10.73
N LEU A 251 3.46 35.87 10.54
CA LEU A 251 2.17 36.47 10.90
C LEU A 251 2.11 36.83 12.40
N PHE A 252 2.61 35.93 13.26
CA PHE A 252 2.64 36.16 14.70
C PHE A 252 3.62 37.25 15.15
N ILE A 253 4.65 37.58 14.35
CA ILE A 253 5.63 38.64 14.68
C ILE A 253 5.19 39.99 14.08
N GLU A 254 3.97 40.09 13.50
CA GLU A 254 3.47 41.29 12.80
C GLU A 254 4.44 41.82 11.73
N ILE A 255 5.24 40.93 11.14
CA ILE A 255 6.17 41.33 10.08
C ILE A 255 5.37 41.45 8.78
N GLN A 256 5.54 42.59 8.10
CA GLN A 256 4.96 42.91 6.77
C GLN A 256 5.21 41.83 5.69
N ASN A 257 6.10 40.87 5.96
CA ASN A 257 6.50 39.76 5.09
C ASN A 257 5.56 38.54 5.13
N ALA A 258 4.47 38.57 5.90
CA ALA A 258 3.48 37.49 5.92
C ALA A 258 2.91 37.15 4.52
N ALA A 259 2.73 38.17 3.68
CA ALA A 259 2.28 37.98 2.29
C ALA A 259 3.27 37.13 1.48
N ILE A 260 4.59 37.35 1.65
CA ILE A 260 5.63 36.60 0.94
C ILE A 260 5.57 35.11 1.31
N ALA A 261 5.40 34.79 2.59
CA ALA A 261 5.32 33.40 3.03
C ALA A 261 4.02 32.71 2.56
N PHE A 262 2.90 33.43 2.50
CA PHE A 262 1.66 32.95 1.91
C PHE A 262 1.86 32.63 0.41
N TRP A 263 2.51 33.51 -0.35
CA TRP A 263 2.83 33.29 -1.76
C TRP A 263 3.76 32.08 -1.97
N ILE A 264 4.82 31.94 -1.15
CA ILE A 264 5.73 30.79 -1.23
C ILE A 264 4.98 29.48 -0.95
N SER A 265 4.07 29.48 0.03
CA SER A 265 3.26 28.31 0.38
C SER A 265 2.29 27.96 -0.76
N GLY A 266 1.59 28.95 -1.30
CA GLY A 266 0.69 28.78 -2.44
C GLY A 266 1.42 28.25 -3.69
N LEU A 267 2.59 28.80 -4.01
CA LEU A 267 3.41 28.35 -5.14
C LEU A 267 3.92 26.91 -4.94
N SER A 268 4.32 26.57 -3.71
CA SER A 268 4.73 25.20 -3.36
C SER A 268 3.58 24.22 -3.54
N PHE A 269 2.38 24.57 -3.08
CA PHE A 269 1.17 23.74 -3.24
C PHE A 269 0.80 23.56 -4.71
N ALA A 270 0.77 24.64 -5.49
CA ALA A 270 0.50 24.60 -6.93
C ALA A 270 1.50 23.71 -7.66
N THR A 271 2.79 23.80 -7.30
CA THR A 271 3.86 22.97 -7.88
C THR A 271 3.64 21.48 -7.58
N ILE A 272 3.27 21.12 -6.34
CA ILE A 272 2.96 19.72 -5.97
C ILE A 272 1.77 19.20 -6.77
N CYS A 273 0.69 19.98 -6.87
CA CYS A 273 -0.49 19.62 -7.64
C CYS A 273 -0.17 19.43 -9.12
N ALA A 274 0.62 20.34 -9.71
CA ALA A 274 1.05 20.22 -11.09
C ALA A 274 1.92 18.98 -11.31
N LEU A 275 2.88 18.71 -10.44
CA LEU A 275 3.78 17.58 -10.57
C LEU A 275 3.04 16.24 -10.45
N ARG A 276 2.00 16.18 -9.60
CA ARG A 276 1.20 14.97 -9.40
C ARG A 276 0.15 14.75 -10.50
N TYR A 277 -0.58 15.79 -10.89
CA TYR A 277 -1.71 15.65 -11.82
C TYR A 277 -1.35 15.95 -13.26
N LEU A 278 -0.54 17.00 -13.51
CA LEU A 278 -0.15 17.43 -14.85
C LEU A 278 1.09 16.69 -15.36
N TRP A 279 2.06 16.36 -14.49
CA TRP A 279 3.30 15.71 -14.94
C TRP A 279 3.24 14.19 -14.85
N LEU A 280 2.95 13.61 -13.68
CA LEU A 280 3.04 12.15 -13.49
C LEU A 280 2.03 11.37 -14.35
N ASN A 281 0.77 11.78 -14.36
CA ASN A 281 -0.30 11.01 -15.00
C ASN A 281 -0.12 10.93 -16.53
N PRO A 282 0.09 12.04 -17.26
CA PRO A 282 0.32 11.98 -18.70
C PRO A 282 1.59 11.24 -19.06
N LEU A 283 2.67 11.44 -18.27
CA LEU A 283 3.94 10.79 -18.53
C LEU A 283 3.85 9.27 -18.34
N LEU A 284 3.11 8.79 -17.34
CA LEU A 284 2.84 7.36 -17.15
C LEU A 284 2.01 6.76 -18.29
N ARG A 285 1.02 7.52 -18.81
CA ARG A 285 0.19 7.08 -19.95
C ARG A 285 1.01 6.96 -21.23
N GLN A 286 1.83 7.97 -21.53
CA GLN A 286 2.62 8.02 -22.75
C GLN A 286 4.00 7.35 -22.64
N PHE A 287 4.33 6.75 -21.49
CA PHE A 287 5.66 6.18 -21.23
C PHE A 287 6.10 5.19 -22.32
N LYS A 288 5.18 4.34 -22.82
CA LYS A 288 5.47 3.38 -23.89
C LYS A 288 5.81 4.09 -25.20
N SER A 289 4.99 5.07 -25.60
CA SER A 289 5.20 5.88 -26.81
C SER A 289 6.51 6.66 -26.76
N ILE A 290 6.81 7.32 -25.62
CA ILE A 290 8.04 8.09 -25.42
C ILE A 290 9.26 7.17 -25.53
N ARG A 291 9.22 5.99 -24.90
CA ARG A 291 10.34 5.04 -24.95
C ARG A 291 10.61 4.54 -26.37
N THR A 292 9.57 4.18 -27.12
CA THR A 292 9.71 3.75 -28.51
C THR A 292 10.24 4.88 -29.39
N PHE A 293 9.78 6.11 -29.18
CA PHE A 293 10.29 7.29 -29.90
C PHE A 293 11.76 7.57 -29.60
N VAL A 294 12.16 7.59 -28.32
CA VAL A 294 13.53 7.98 -27.91
C VAL A 294 14.58 6.91 -28.23
N PHE A 295 14.26 5.63 -28.05
CA PHE A 295 15.24 4.54 -28.21
C PHE A 295 15.07 3.72 -29.49
N GLY A 296 14.00 3.94 -30.26
CA GLY A 296 13.68 3.10 -31.42
C GLY A 296 13.39 1.63 -31.06
N ILE A 297 13.29 1.29 -29.79
CA ILE A 297 13.05 -0.08 -29.32
C ILE A 297 11.56 -0.34 -29.39
N GLN A 298 11.13 -1.11 -30.39
CA GLN A 298 9.84 -1.77 -30.36
C GLN A 298 9.89 -2.84 -29.27
N ILE A 299 9.13 -2.64 -28.20
CA ILE A 299 8.93 -3.69 -27.21
C ILE A 299 7.90 -4.62 -27.83
N PRO A 300 8.26 -5.88 -28.16
CA PRO A 300 7.25 -6.85 -28.56
C PRO A 300 6.22 -6.89 -27.43
N ASP A 301 4.94 -6.76 -27.78
CA ASP A 301 3.88 -6.82 -26.78
C ASP A 301 4.06 -8.10 -25.99
N ILE A 302 4.46 -7.95 -24.72
CA ILE A 302 4.54 -9.08 -23.81
C ILE A 302 3.14 -9.68 -23.85
N PRO A 303 2.97 -10.92 -24.37
CA PRO A 303 1.65 -11.50 -24.49
C PRO A 303 1.04 -11.40 -23.11
N LYS A 304 -0.04 -10.62 -22.98
CA LYS A 304 -0.72 -10.40 -21.71
C LYS A 304 -0.87 -11.79 -21.12
N ARG A 305 -0.18 -12.06 -20.00
CA ARG A 305 -0.28 -13.35 -19.31
C ARG A 305 -1.76 -13.66 -19.28
N PRO A 306 -2.24 -14.74 -19.94
CA PRO A 306 -3.67 -14.96 -20.10
C PRO A 306 -4.24 -14.81 -18.71
N LYS A 307 -5.11 -13.79 -18.51
CA LYS A 307 -5.72 -13.48 -17.22
C LYS A 307 -6.07 -14.82 -16.64
N ALA A 308 -5.47 -15.18 -15.50
CA ALA A 308 -5.61 -16.50 -14.90
C ALA A 308 -7.08 -16.86 -15.04
N GLN A 309 -7.38 -17.78 -15.97
CA GLN A 309 -8.76 -18.06 -16.32
C GLN A 309 -9.39 -18.42 -15.00
N LYS A 310 -10.39 -17.62 -14.61
CA LYS A 310 -11.11 -17.74 -13.34
C LYS A 310 -11.34 -19.23 -13.14
N ILE A 311 -10.55 -19.82 -12.25
CA ILE A 311 -10.48 -21.27 -12.07
C ILE A 311 -11.90 -21.67 -11.67
N ILE A 312 -12.57 -22.30 -12.64
CA ILE A 312 -13.83 -23.03 -12.54
C ILE A 312 -14.80 -22.36 -11.56
N THR A 313 -15.48 -21.30 -12.04
CA THR A 313 -16.83 -21.03 -11.52
C THR A 313 -17.61 -22.34 -11.63
N ARG A 314 -18.03 -22.87 -10.48
CA ARG A 314 -18.71 -24.17 -10.29
C ARG A 314 -19.99 -24.37 -11.14
N SER A 315 -20.39 -23.36 -11.90
CA SER A 315 -21.55 -23.33 -12.80
C SER A 315 -21.33 -24.02 -14.15
N GLY A 316 -20.12 -24.53 -14.43
CA GLY A 316 -19.80 -25.31 -15.63
C GLY A 316 -19.47 -26.78 -15.38
N LEU A 317 -19.64 -27.28 -14.15
CA LEU A 317 -19.68 -28.73 -13.91
C LEU A 317 -20.96 -29.22 -14.55
N GLN A 318 -20.84 -29.76 -15.77
CA GLN A 318 -21.91 -30.53 -16.36
C GLN A 318 -22.24 -31.64 -15.36
N THR A 319 -23.41 -31.55 -14.73
CA THR A 319 -24.05 -32.69 -14.10
C THR A 319 -24.20 -33.72 -15.21
N TYR A 320 -23.26 -34.66 -15.29
CA TYR A 320 -23.37 -35.79 -16.18
C TYR A 320 -24.70 -36.46 -15.87
N SER A 321 -25.52 -36.65 -16.90
CA SER A 321 -26.80 -37.32 -16.76
C SER A 321 -26.54 -38.70 -16.17
N VAL A 322 -27.34 -39.12 -15.19
CA VAL A 322 -27.26 -40.46 -14.58
C VAL A 322 -27.30 -41.56 -15.65
N ALA A 323 -27.99 -41.30 -16.77
CA ALA A 323 -28.03 -42.20 -17.92
C ALA A 323 -26.66 -42.37 -18.61
N ASP A 324 -25.89 -41.31 -18.77
CA ASP A 324 -24.59 -41.33 -19.44
C ASP A 324 -23.55 -42.05 -18.58
N GLU A 325 -23.60 -41.83 -17.26
CA GLU A 325 -22.81 -42.58 -16.29
C GLU A 325 -23.14 -44.08 -16.36
N ILE A 326 -24.42 -44.47 -16.30
CA ILE A 326 -24.82 -45.89 -16.40
C ILE A 326 -24.38 -46.51 -17.74
N ALA A 327 -24.48 -45.78 -18.85
CA ALA A 327 -24.02 -46.26 -20.16
C ALA A 327 -22.50 -46.50 -20.18
N LYS A 328 -21.73 -45.61 -19.55
CA LYS A 328 -20.28 -45.77 -19.41
C LYS A 328 -19.91 -46.98 -18.56
N TRP A 329 -20.59 -47.17 -17.42
CA TRP A 329 -20.40 -48.35 -16.57
C TRP A 329 -20.76 -49.65 -17.29
N LYS A 330 -21.82 -49.65 -18.10
CA LYS A 330 -22.19 -50.80 -18.92
C LYS A 330 -21.13 -51.12 -19.97
N ALA A 331 -20.57 -50.11 -20.64
CA ALA A 331 -19.54 -50.31 -21.64
C ALA A 331 -18.25 -50.91 -21.04
N LEU A 332 -17.89 -50.54 -19.80
CA LEU A 332 -16.75 -51.14 -19.09
C LEU A 332 -17.01 -52.59 -18.68
N HIS A 333 -18.25 -52.91 -18.30
CA HIS A 333 -18.69 -54.26 -17.98
C HIS A 333 -18.70 -55.16 -19.22
N ASP A 334 -19.26 -54.69 -20.34
CA ASP A 334 -19.27 -55.43 -21.62
C ASP A 334 -17.84 -55.68 -22.16
N GLN A 335 -16.87 -54.83 -21.79
CA GLN A 335 -15.44 -55.00 -22.11
C GLN A 335 -14.70 -55.98 -21.18
N GLY A 336 -15.36 -56.48 -20.12
CA GLY A 336 -14.74 -57.36 -19.13
C GLY A 336 -13.73 -56.67 -18.22
N VAL A 337 -13.77 -55.33 -18.13
CA VAL A 337 -12.86 -54.54 -17.28
C VAL A 337 -13.30 -54.55 -15.82
N ILE A 338 -14.61 -54.70 -15.58
CA ILE A 338 -15.22 -54.74 -14.25
C ILE A 338 -16.11 -55.97 -14.11
N ASP A 339 -16.21 -56.50 -12.89
CA ASP A 339 -17.02 -57.67 -12.59
C ASP A 339 -18.52 -57.32 -12.46
N ASP A 340 -19.37 -58.34 -12.56
CA ASP A 340 -20.83 -58.24 -12.53
C ASP A 340 -21.33 -57.54 -11.25
N ASP A 341 -20.68 -57.81 -10.13
CA ASP A 341 -21.02 -57.24 -8.82
C ASP A 341 -20.63 -55.77 -8.69
N GLU A 342 -19.47 -55.37 -9.24
CA GLU A 342 -19.03 -53.98 -9.27
C GLU A 342 -19.97 -53.11 -10.12
N TYR A 343 -20.40 -53.64 -11.27
CA TYR A 343 -21.37 -52.96 -12.13
C TYR A 343 -22.72 -52.77 -11.41
N ARG A 344 -23.23 -53.81 -10.73
CA ARG A 344 -24.48 -53.71 -9.95
C ARG A 344 -24.37 -52.71 -8.82
N GLN A 345 -23.24 -52.68 -8.11
CA GLN A 345 -23.02 -51.73 -7.03
C GLN A 345 -22.96 -50.29 -7.55
N ALA A 346 -22.20 -50.02 -8.62
CA ALA A 346 -22.13 -48.70 -9.24
C ALA A 346 -23.49 -48.22 -9.75
N ARG A 347 -24.25 -49.11 -10.42
CA ARG A 347 -25.60 -48.81 -10.89
C ARG A 347 -26.57 -48.50 -9.74
N SER A 348 -26.50 -49.22 -8.62
CA SER A 348 -27.37 -48.96 -7.47
C SER A 348 -27.10 -47.61 -6.80
N ARG A 349 -25.83 -47.19 -6.71
CA ARG A 349 -25.43 -45.87 -6.19
C ARG A 349 -25.92 -44.72 -7.07
N LEU A 350 -25.93 -44.93 -8.39
CA LEU A 350 -26.41 -43.95 -9.37
C LEU A 350 -27.94 -43.82 -9.39
N LEU A 351 -28.67 -44.92 -9.16
CA LEU A 351 -30.14 -44.91 -9.14
C LEU A 351 -30.72 -44.41 -7.80
N ASN A 352 -30.03 -44.65 -6.69
CA ASN A 352 -30.46 -44.28 -5.34
C ASN A 352 -29.41 -43.38 -4.66
N PRO A 353 -29.24 -42.12 -5.09
CA PRO A 353 -28.35 -41.18 -4.42
C PRO A 353 -28.92 -40.87 -3.03
N THR A 354 -28.20 -41.29 -1.98
CA THR A 354 -28.52 -41.03 -0.57
C THR A 354 -28.47 -39.55 -0.20
#